data_AF-L5MBM3-F1
#
_entry.id   AF-L5MBM3-F1
#
_cell.length_a   1.000
_cell.length_b   1.000
_cell.length_c   1.000
_cell.angle_alpha   90.00
_cell.angle_beta   90.00
_cell.angle_gamma   90.00
#
_symmetry.space_group_name_H-M   'P 1'
#
loop_
_entity.id
_entity.type
_entity.pdbx_description
1 polymer ?
#
loop_
_entity_poly.entity_id
_entity_poly.type
_entity_poly.pdbx_seq_one_letter_code
_entity_poly.pdbx_strand_id
1 'polypeptide(L)' 'MRVVRARKQLVAGLNYFLDVEIGRTTCTKSQPNLASCPFHVQPHLRKEALCSFQVYTVPWLGKTSLVKSSCQDA' A
#
# COMPACT_ATOMS: atom_id res chain seq x y z
N MET A 1 -9.17 1.75 -2.21
CA MET A 1 -7.91 1.03 -1.94
C MET A 1 -8.25 -0.42 -2.10
N ARG A 2 -7.51 -1.12 -2.94
CA ARG A 2 -7.76 -2.53 -3.24
C ARG A 2 -6.43 -3.23 -3.39
N VAL A 3 -6.26 -4.37 -2.72
CA VAL A 3 -5.13 -5.25 -3.00
C VAL A 3 -5.47 -6.02 -4.27
N VAL A 4 -4.72 -5.77 -5.34
CA VAL A 4 -4.89 -6.44 -6.63
C VAL A 4 -4.24 -7.80 -6.60
N ARG A 5 -3.04 -7.88 -6.00
CA ARG A 5 -2.28 -9.13 -5.89
C ARG A 5 -1.42 -9.11 -4.64
N ALA A 6 -1.38 -10.24 -3.96
CA ALA A 6 -0.47 -10.48 -2.85
C ALA A 6 0.25 -11.81 -3.05
N ARG A 7 1.57 -11.79 -2.92
CA ARG A 7 2.44 -12.97 -3.01
C ARG A 7 3.45 -12.92 -1.88
N LYS A 8 3.88 -14.10 -1.41
CA LYS A 8 4.93 -14.22 -0.40
C LYS A 8 6.00 -15.21 -0.87
N GLN A 9 7.24 -14.96 -0.44
CA GLN A 9 8.39 -15.82 -0.65
C GLN A 9 9.11 -16.03 0.68
N LEU A 10 9.32 -17.28 1.05
CA LEU A 10 10.10 -17.66 2.24
C LEU A 10 11.60 -17.69 1.87
N VAL A 11 12.43 -17.03 2.67
CA VAL A 11 13.89 -16.94 2.53
C VAL A 11 14.54 -16.97 3.93
N ALA A 12 15.63 -16.24 4.19
CA ALA A 12 16.13 -15.94 5.54
C ALA A 12 15.22 -14.96 6.34
N GLY A 13 13.91 -14.98 6.04
CA GLY A 13 12.88 -14.02 6.39
C GLY A 13 11.65 -14.25 5.49
N LEU A 14 10.77 -13.27 5.39
CA LEU A 14 9.62 -13.27 4.47
C LEU A 14 9.68 -12.06 3.55
N ASN A 15 9.64 -12.32 2.24
CA ASN A 15 9.46 -11.30 1.22
C ASN A 15 8.00 -11.28 0.76
N TYR A 16 7.33 -10.15 0.94
CA TYR A 16 5.99 -9.89 0.42
C TYR A 16 6.08 -9.04 -0.85
N PHE A 17 5.30 -9.42 -1.86
CA PHE A 17 5.11 -8.65 -3.09
C PHE A 17 3.63 -8.27 -3.16
N LEU A 18 3.35 -6.97 -3.08
CA LEU A 18 2.01 -6.42 -2.99
C LEU A 18 1.77 -5.49 -4.18
N ASP A 19 0.76 -5.80 -4.98
CA ASP A 19 0.24 -4.90 -6.01
C ASP A 19 -1.09 -4.33 -5.50
N VAL A 20 -1.16 -3.01 -5.35
CA VAL A 20 -2.24 -2.32 -4.63
C VAL A 20 -2.69 -1.11 -5.44
N GLU A 21 -3.99 -1.00 -5.65
CA GLU A 21 -4.62 0.24 -6.11
C GLU A 21 -4.86 1.14 -4.90
N ILE A 22 -4.21 2.31 -4.91
CA ILE A 22 -4.39 3.36 -3.92
C ILE A 22 -5.12 4.53 -4.57
N GLY A 23 -5.89 5.27 -3.78
CA GLY A 23 -6.63 6.42 -4.26
C GLY A 23 -6.60 7.56 -3.25
N ARG A 24 -6.79 8.78 -3.73
CA ARG A 24 -6.89 9.94 -2.83
C ARG A 24 -8.19 9.87 -2.04
N THR A 25 -8.06 9.92 -0.71
CA THR A 25 -9.18 9.98 0.22
C THR A 25 -9.47 11.41 0.68
N THR A 26 -10.66 11.65 1.23
CA THR A 26 -11.07 12.98 1.72
C THR A 26 -10.47 13.37 3.07
N CYS A 27 -9.83 12.42 3.76
CA CYS A 27 -9.26 12.63 5.08
C CYS A 27 -7.82 13.09 5.00
N THR A 28 -7.37 13.80 6.03
CA THR A 28 -5.96 14.17 6.18
C THR A 28 -5.18 13.05 6.86
N LYS A 29 -3.87 12.98 6.62
CA LYS A 29 -3.01 11.89 7.14
C LYS A 29 -2.96 11.82 8.67
N SER A 30 -3.23 12.93 9.37
CA SER A 30 -3.09 13.04 10.82
C SER A 30 -4.41 12.83 11.58
N GLN A 31 -5.51 12.56 10.89
CA GLN A 31 -6.80 12.34 11.53
C GLN A 31 -6.88 10.93 12.17
N PRO A 32 -7.60 10.79 13.29
CA PRO A 32 -7.90 9.48 13.85
C PRO A 32 -8.85 8.68 12.93
N ASN A 33 -8.80 7.35 13.01
CA ASN A 33 -9.73 6.43 12.32
C ASN A 33 -9.73 6.52 10.78
N LEU A 34 -8.55 6.40 10.15
CA LEU A 34 -8.38 6.45 8.70
C LEU A 34 -8.96 5.24 7.93
N ALA A 35 -9.26 4.14 8.61
CA ALA A 35 -9.74 2.90 7.97
C ALA A 35 -11.05 3.09 7.21
N SER A 36 -11.95 3.96 7.70
CA SER A 36 -13.26 4.22 7.10
C SER A 36 -13.29 5.47 6.22
N CYS A 37 -12.12 5.98 5.79
CA CYS A 37 -12.07 7.21 5.04
C CYS A 37 -12.52 7.03 3.57
N PRO A 38 -13.50 7.81 3.08
CA PRO A 38 -13.98 7.68 1.71
C PRO A 38 -13.01 8.27 0.67
N PHE A 39 -13.13 7.80 -0.58
CA PHE A 39 -12.40 8.33 -1.73
C PHE A 39 -12.99 9.67 -2.22
N HIS A 40 -12.15 10.52 -2.82
CA HIS A 40 -12.64 11.71 -3.49
C HIS A 40 -13.46 11.36 -4.72
N VAL A 41 -14.71 11.83 -4.75
CA VAL A 41 -15.63 11.66 -5.89
C VAL A 41 -15.46 12.74 -6.96
N GLN A 42 -14.94 13.91 -6.57
CA GLN A 42 -14.76 15.05 -7.48
C GLN A 42 -13.67 14.74 -8.53
N PRO A 43 -13.94 14.83 -9.84
CA PRO A 43 -13.02 14.39 -10.89
C PRO A 43 -11.63 15.05 -10.84
N HIS A 44 -11.57 16.34 -10.52
CA HIS A 44 -10.31 17.10 -10.43
C HIS A 44 -9.47 16.76 -9.20
N LEU A 45 -10.09 16.16 -8.17
CA LEU A 45 -9.39 15.70 -6.96
C LEU A 45 -9.14 14.20 -6.96
N ARG A 46 -9.90 13.44 -7.78
CA ARG A 46 -9.74 12.00 -7.94
C ARG A 46 -8.35 11.72 -8.50
N LYS A 47 -7.59 10.93 -7.75
CA LYS A 47 -6.29 10.40 -8.16
C LYS A 47 -6.23 8.96 -7.74
N GLU A 48 -5.98 8.09 -8.68
CA GLU A 48 -5.80 6.65 -8.48
C GLU A 48 -4.43 6.28 -9.00
N ALA A 49 -3.76 5.37 -8.29
CA ALA A 49 -2.46 4.89 -8.68
C ALA A 49 -2.37 3.40 -8.40
N LEU A 50 -1.77 2.66 -9.32
CA LEU A 50 -1.37 1.28 -9.12
C LEU A 50 0.06 1.27 -8.59
N CYS A 51 0.24 0.70 -7.41
CA CYS A 51 1.53 0.61 -6.76
C CYS A 51 1.97 -0.84 -6.56
N SER A 52 3.24 -1.10 -6.80
CA SER A 52 3.91 -2.36 -6.47
C SER A 52 4.91 -2.13 -5.34
N PHE A 53 4.76 -2.90 -4.28
CA PHE A 53 5.63 -2.88 -3.11
C PHE A 53 6.30 -4.23 -2.91
N GLN A 54 7.58 -4.18 -2.54
CA GLN A 54 8.30 -5.33 -2.00
C GLN A 54 8.63 -5.03 -0.54
N VAL A 55 8.10 -5.83 0.38
CA VAL A 55 8.31 -5.68 1.82
C VAL A 55 9.04 -6.91 2.34
N TYR A 56 10.22 -6.70 2.93
CA TYR A 56 10.96 -7.76 3.60
C TYR A 56 10.71 -7.67 5.10
N THR A 57 10.42 -8.80 5.75
CA THR A 57 10.28 -8.86 7.19
C THR A 57 11.01 -10.06 7.76
N VAL A 58 11.54 -9.90 8.97
CA VAL A 58 12.12 -10.97 9.78
C VAL A 58 11.31 -11.03 11.06
N PRO A 59 10.18 -11.79 11.08
CA PRO A 59 9.17 -11.69 12.14
C PRO A 59 9.73 -11.97 13.53
N TRP A 60 10.62 -12.96 13.67
CA TRP A 60 11.24 -13.32 14.94
C TRP A 60 12.23 -12.27 15.48
N LEU A 61 12.65 -11.30 14.65
CA LEU A 61 13.43 -10.14 15.07
C LEU A 61 12.59 -8.86 15.13
N GLY A 62 11.29 -8.91 14.81
CA GLY A 62 10.42 -7.74 14.74
C GLY A 62 10.84 -6.70 13.68
N LYS A 63 11.63 -7.09 12.68
CA LYS A 63 12.16 -6.16 11.66
C LYS A 63 11.31 -6.19 10.40
N THR A 64 10.99 -5.02 9.86
CA THR A 64 10.29 -4.86 8.58
C THR A 64 10.92 -3.73 7.78
N SER A 65 11.12 -3.95 6.49
CA SER A 65 11.78 -3.01 5.57
C SER A 65 11.03 -2.97 4.25
N LEU A 66 10.83 -1.75 3.73
CA LEU A 66 10.37 -1.54 2.37
C LEU A 66 11.58 -1.64 1.44
N VAL A 67 11.61 -2.68 0.60
CA VAL A 67 12.73 -2.98 -0.30
C VAL A 67 12.54 -2.31 -1.65
N LYS A 68 11.31 -2.31 -2.18
CA LYS A 68 10.96 -1.63 -3.42
C LYS A 68 9.60 -0.97 -3.28
N SER A 69 9.47 0.19 -3.90
CA SER A 69 8.20 0.89 -4.07
C SER A 69 8.18 1.55 -5.44
N SER A 70 7.17 1.25 -6.23
CA SER A 70 6.91 1.90 -7.51
C SER A 70 5.42 2.15 -7.63
N CYS A 71 5.04 3.31 -8.13
CA CYS A 71 3.64 3.69 -8.34
C CYS A 71 3.50 4.34 -9.70
N GLN A 72 2.40 4.06 -10.39
CA GLN A 72 2.01 4.71 -11.63
C GLN A 72 0.58 5.20 -11.50
N ASP A 73 0.31 6.40 -12.02
CA ASP A 73 -1.05 6.92 -12.11
C ASP A 73 -1.88 5.99 -13.00
N ALA A 74 -3.10 5.67 -12.56
CA ALA A 74 -4.04 4.78 -13.26
C ALA A 74 -4.88 5.54 -14.29
#